data_AF-A0A3M1DEG6-F1
#
_entry.id   AF-A0A3M1DEG6-F1
#
_cell.length_a   1.000
_cell.length_b   1.000
_cell.length_c   1.000
_cell.angle_alpha   90.00
_cell.angle_beta   90.00
_cell.angle_gamma   90.00
#
_symmetry.space_group_name_H-M   'P 1'
#
loop_
_entity.id
_entity.type
_entity.pdbx_description
1 polymer ?
#
loop_
_entity_poly.entity_id
_entity_poly.type
_entity_poly.pdbx_seq_one_letter_code
_entity_poly.pdbx_strand_id
1 'polypeptide(L)'
;MCEPEEIGSCPADCGVPGNCTDSDGGLVYDVRGTVIQVGNGQYSTATDTCVDAERLTEYFCNRANQIRYVEKNCSNMNGTYIGCSNGACY
;
A
#
# COMPACT_ATOMS: atom_id res chain seq x y z
N MET A 1 24.48 13.09 2.12
CA MET A 1 23.79 13.34 3.41
C MET A 1 22.63 14.24 3.06
N CYS A 2 21.38 13.85 3.32
CA CYS A 2 20.24 14.76 3.08
C CYS A 2 20.14 15.69 4.31
N GLU A 3 20.19 17.00 4.10
CA GLU A 3 20.11 18.00 5.17
C GLU A 3 18.65 18.29 5.55
N PRO A 4 18.36 18.67 6.81
CA PRO A 4 17.01 18.63 7.37
C PRO A 4 16.09 19.85 7.07
N GLU A 5 16.33 20.65 6.02
CA GLU A 5 15.65 21.95 5.87
C GLU A 5 14.75 22.17 4.62
N GLU A 6 14.24 21.13 3.95
CA GLU A 6 13.33 21.36 2.80
C GLU A 6 11.87 21.02 3.13
N ILE A 7 11.19 21.98 3.77
CA ILE A 7 9.73 22.02 3.89
C ILE A 7 9.16 22.45 2.54
N GLY A 8 8.76 21.48 1.71
CA GLY A 8 7.84 21.73 0.60
C GLY A 8 8.41 21.77 -0.82
N SER A 9 9.63 21.30 -1.07
CA SER A 9 10.10 21.00 -2.43
C SER A 9 11.10 19.85 -2.37
N CYS A 10 10.88 18.78 -3.12
CA CYS A 10 11.82 17.67 -3.18
C CYS A 10 12.92 17.99 -4.22
N PRO A 11 14.16 18.34 -3.81
CA PRO A 11 15.24 18.52 -4.76
C PRO A 11 15.56 17.19 -5.45
N ALA A 12 15.72 17.22 -6.77
CA ALA A 12 15.94 16.06 -7.64
C ALA A 12 17.29 15.33 -7.42
N ASP A 13 18.01 15.62 -6.34
CA ASP A 13 19.40 15.20 -6.13
C ASP A 13 19.67 14.47 -4.79
N CYS A 14 18.63 14.18 -3.99
CA CYS A 14 18.71 13.04 -3.07
C CYS A 14 18.13 11.84 -3.82
N GLY A 15 18.97 10.86 -4.16
CA GLY A 15 18.50 9.51 -4.45
C GLY A 15 17.76 9.01 -3.21
N VAL A 16 16.46 9.31 -3.12
CA VAL A 16 15.62 8.92 -2.00
C VAL A 16 15.67 7.40 -1.99
N PRO A 17 16.22 6.75 -0.95
CA PRO A 17 16.10 5.31 -0.83
C PRO A 17 14.61 5.01 -0.94
N GLY A 18 14.24 4.18 -1.92
CA GLY A 18 12.86 4.05 -2.41
C GLY A 18 11.87 4.11 -1.25
N ASN A 19 11.09 5.17 -1.18
CA ASN A 19 10.22 5.42 -0.05
C ASN A 19 8.85 4.85 -0.39
N CYS A 20 8.31 4.01 0.47
CA CYS A 20 7.00 3.42 0.29
C CYS A 20 6.11 3.89 1.42
N THR A 21 4.98 4.50 1.09
CA THR A 21 3.96 4.92 2.04
C THR A 21 2.68 4.17 1.78
N ASP A 22 2.00 3.79 2.85
CA ASP A 22 0.78 3.01 2.84
C ASP A 22 -0.31 3.74 3.62
N SER A 23 -1.50 3.90 3.05
CA SER A 23 -2.55 4.74 3.65
C SER A 23 -3.31 4.08 4.80
N ASP A 24 -3.28 2.74 4.88
CA ASP A 24 -3.93 1.98 5.97
C ASP A 24 -2.92 1.47 7.03
N GLY A 25 -1.62 1.53 6.73
CA GLY A 25 -0.56 1.14 7.64
C GLY A 25 -0.10 -0.32 7.51
N GLY A 26 -0.40 -1.01 6.40
CA GLY A 26 0.25 -2.26 6.04
C GLY A 26 -0.74 -3.32 5.53
N LEU A 27 -0.97 -4.35 6.35
CA LEU A 27 -1.88 -5.46 6.00
C LEU A 27 -3.19 -5.27 6.77
N VAL A 28 -4.03 -4.35 6.31
CA VAL A 28 -5.29 -3.92 6.93
C VAL A 28 -6.45 -4.20 5.97
N TYR A 29 -6.93 -5.43 6.01
CA TYR A 29 -7.88 -5.95 5.01
C TYR A 29 -9.27 -5.31 5.03
N ASP A 30 -9.68 -4.60 6.08
CA ASP A 30 -11.01 -3.98 6.24
C ASP A 30 -11.04 -2.48 5.90
N VAL A 31 -9.90 -1.92 5.50
CA VAL A 31 -9.77 -0.53 5.07
C VAL A 31 -9.18 -0.52 3.68
N ARG A 32 -9.80 0.21 2.74
CA ARG A 32 -9.24 0.36 1.40
C ARG A 32 -7.95 1.19 1.46
N GLY A 33 -6.82 0.56 1.20
CA GLY A 33 -5.49 1.14 1.15
C GLY A 33 -5.05 1.62 -0.22
N THR A 34 -4.06 2.51 -0.24
CA THR A 34 -3.28 2.88 -1.41
C THR A 34 -1.83 3.06 -1.03
N VAL A 35 -0.99 2.32 -1.73
CA VAL A 35 0.46 2.34 -1.59
C VAL A 35 1.06 3.26 -2.63
N ILE A 36 1.98 4.11 -2.20
CA ILE A 36 2.75 5.01 -3.06
C ILE A 36 4.22 4.73 -2.83
N GLN A 37 4.94 4.37 -3.90
CA GLN A 37 6.38 4.23 -3.88
C GLN A 37 7.03 5.33 -4.70
N VAL A 38 8.03 6.01 -4.13
CA VAL A 38 8.80 7.07 -4.80
C VAL A 38 10.28 6.71 -4.78
N GLY A 39 10.94 6.73 -5.94
CA GLY A 39 12.38 6.46 -6.06
C GLY A 39 12.92 6.82 -7.44
N ASN A 40 14.17 7.29 -7.50
CA ASN A 40 14.85 7.66 -8.76
C ASN A 40 14.03 8.57 -9.70
N GLY A 41 13.28 9.53 -9.13
CA GLY A 41 12.43 10.44 -9.89
C GLY A 41 11.17 9.80 -10.50
N GLN A 42 10.87 8.54 -10.17
CA GLN A 42 9.64 7.84 -10.56
C GLN A 42 8.75 7.62 -9.34
N TYR A 43 7.45 7.50 -9.60
CA TYR A 43 6.49 7.04 -8.61
C TYR A 43 5.62 5.91 -9.16
N SER A 44 5.27 4.97 -8.28
CA SER A 44 4.37 3.85 -8.54
C SER A 44 3.26 3.87 -7.51
N THR A 45 2.03 3.57 -7.92
CA THR A 45 0.87 3.50 -7.02
C THR A 45 0.16 2.17 -7.19
N ALA A 46 -0.33 1.60 -6.09
CA ALA A 46 -1.20 0.44 -6.10
C ALA A 46 -2.30 0.61 -5.05
N THR A 47 -3.53 0.23 -5.36
CA THR A 47 -4.69 0.43 -4.49
C THR A 47 -5.38 -0.90 -4.31
N ASP A 48 -5.84 -1.17 -3.09
CA ASP A 48 -6.51 -2.41 -2.77
C ASP A 48 -7.76 -2.60 -3.63
N THR A 49 -7.91 -3.83 -4.07
CA THR A 49 -8.97 -4.16 -5.02
C THR A 49 -9.52 -5.54 -4.74
N CYS A 50 -10.84 -5.62 -4.79
CA CYS A 50 -11.50 -6.91 -4.82
C CYS A 50 -11.27 -7.53 -6.20
N VAL A 51 -10.67 -8.72 -6.23
CA VAL A 51 -10.54 -9.53 -7.44
C VAL A 51 -11.91 -10.08 -7.83
N ASP A 52 -12.71 -10.42 -6.83
CA ASP A 52 -14.11 -10.83 -6.93
C ASP A 52 -14.84 -10.56 -5.59
N ALA A 53 -16.05 -11.06 -5.44
CA ALA A 53 -16.88 -10.82 -4.26
C ALA A 53 -16.33 -11.41 -2.95
N GLU A 54 -15.31 -12.27 -2.99
CA GLU A 54 -14.75 -12.93 -1.80
C GLU A 54 -13.25 -12.70 -1.62
N ARG A 55 -12.53 -12.29 -2.68
CA ARG A 55 -11.07 -12.16 -2.66
C ARG A 55 -10.62 -10.72 -2.81
N LEU A 56 -9.76 -10.29 -1.88
CA LEU A 56 -9.05 -9.02 -1.86
C LEU A 56 -7.61 -9.21 -2.33
N THR A 57 -7.14 -8.37 -3.23
CA THR A 57 -5.71 -8.08 -3.40
C THR A 57 -5.38 -6.89 -2.52
N GLU A 58 -4.62 -7.17 -1.47
CA GLU A 58 -4.09 -6.21 -0.50
C GLU A 58 -2.69 -5.79 -0.97
N TYR A 59 -2.49 -4.51 -1.21
CA TYR A 59 -1.18 -3.93 -1.51
C TYR A 59 -0.63 -3.27 -0.26
N PHE A 60 0.66 -3.48 0.02
CA PHE A 60 1.28 -2.95 1.21
C PHE A 60 2.75 -2.60 1.03
N CYS A 61 3.27 -1.75 1.90
CA CYS A 61 4.71 -1.49 2.00
C CYS A 61 5.41 -2.56 2.86
N ASN A 62 6.36 -3.29 2.27
CA ASN A 62 7.18 -4.23 3.04
C ASN A 62 8.33 -3.53 3.80
N ARG A 63 9.06 -4.29 4.63
CA ARG A 63 10.21 -3.80 5.41
C ARG A 63 11.40 -3.28 4.57
N ALA A 64 11.40 -3.57 3.28
CA ALA A 64 12.42 -3.07 2.34
C ALA A 64 11.93 -1.83 1.56
N ASN A 65 10.82 -1.21 2.00
CA ASN A 65 10.16 -0.08 1.34
C ASN A 65 9.80 -0.36 -0.14
N GLN A 66 9.29 -1.57 -0.39
CA GLN A 66 8.80 -1.99 -1.70
C GLN A 66 7.31 -2.28 -1.64
N ILE A 67 6.60 -1.89 -2.69
CA ILE A 67 5.21 -2.32 -2.90
C ILE A 67 5.22 -3.84 -3.02
N ARG A 68 4.41 -4.49 -2.20
CA ARG A 68 4.10 -5.91 -2.26
C ARG A 68 2.60 -6.08 -2.26
N TYR A 69 2.15 -7.29 -2.56
CA TYR A 69 0.75 -7.63 -2.46
C TYR A 69 0.58 -9.02 -1.87
N VAL A 70 -0.58 -9.25 -1.25
CA VAL A 70 -1.09 -10.58 -0.92
C VAL A 70 -2.52 -10.71 -1.42
N GLU A 71 -2.93 -11.93 -1.74
CA GLU A 71 -4.35 -12.23 -1.95
C GLU A 71 -4.94 -12.83 -0.69
N LYS A 72 -6.11 -12.32 -0.30
CA LYS A 72 -6.84 -12.78 0.88
C LYS A 72 -8.27 -13.13 0.52
N ASN A 73 -8.72 -14.32 0.92
CA ASN A 73 -10.14 -14.66 0.90
C ASN A 73 -10.78 -14.12 2.18
N CYS A 74 -11.64 -13.10 2.03
CA CYS A 74 -12.33 -12.43 3.12
C CYS A 74 -13.26 -13.39 3.87
N SER A 75 -14.03 -14.21 3.14
CA SER A 75 -15.04 -15.12 3.69
C SER A 75 -14.45 -16.28 4.53
N ASN A 76 -13.16 -16.59 4.36
CA ASN A 76 -12.45 -17.63 5.11
C ASN A 76 -11.72 -17.12 6.38
N MET A 77 -11.86 -15.83 6.74
CA MET A 77 -11.19 -15.26 7.91
C MET A 77 -11.95 -15.53 9.22
N ASN A 78 -12.21 -16.81 9.52
CA ASN A 78 -12.97 -17.26 10.72
C ASN A 78 -14.35 -16.59 10.89
N GLY A 79 -14.96 -16.11 9.80
CA GLY A 79 -16.22 -15.38 9.85
C GLY A 79 -16.12 -13.92 10.31
N THR A 80 -14.91 -13.36 10.42
CA THR A 80 -14.73 -11.91 10.68
C THR A 80 -15.29 -11.07 9.53
N TYR A 81 -15.12 -11.55 8.29
CA TYR A 81 -15.62 -10.91 7.09
C TYR A 81 -16.46 -11.90 6.29
N ILE A 82 -17.45 -11.39 5.57
CA ILE A 82 -18.39 -12.16 4.76
C ILE A 82 -18.14 -11.99 3.26
N GLY A 83 -17.44 -10.94 2.85
CA GLY A 83 -17.08 -10.72 1.44
C GLY A 83 -16.07 -9.59 1.25
N CYS A 84 -15.83 -9.25 -0.02
CA CYS A 84 -15.02 -8.12 -0.45
C CYS A 84 -15.87 -7.13 -1.23
N SER A 85 -15.78 -5.85 -0.87
CA SER A 85 -16.41 -4.76 -1.62
C SER A 85 -15.53 -3.51 -1.56
N ASN A 86 -15.48 -2.74 -2.66
CA ASN A 86 -14.71 -1.49 -2.76
C ASN A 86 -13.21 -1.61 -2.37
N GLY A 87 -12.60 -2.78 -2.54
CA GLY A 87 -11.20 -3.01 -2.17
C GLY A 87 -10.97 -3.11 -0.66
N ALA A 88 -11.95 -3.60 0.08
CA ALA A 88 -11.83 -3.99 1.47
C ALA A 88 -12.74 -5.18 1.78
N CYS A 89 -12.33 -6.02 2.72
CA CYS A 89 -13.18 -7.01 3.34
C CYS A 89 -14.23 -6.33 4.25
N TYR A 90 -15.44 -6.89 4.31
CA TYR A 90 -16.55 -6.39 5.15
C TYR A 90 -17.31 -7.53 5.82
#